data_AF-A0A939AYE0-F1
#
_entry.id   AF-A0A939AYE0-F1
#
_cell.length_a   1.000
_cell.length_b   1.000
_cell.length_c   1.000
_cell.angle_alpha   90.00
_cell.angle_beta   90.00
_cell.angle_gamma   90.00
#
_symmetry.space_group_name_H-M   'P 1'
#
loop_
_entity.id
_entity.type
_entity.pdbx_description
1 polymer ?
#
loop_
_entity_poly.entity_id
_entity_poly.type
_entity_poly.pdbx_seq_one_letter_code
_entity_poly.pdbx_strand_id
1 'polypeptide(L)' 'MSKAVAPPGSPTLKTVVAFTPLAGALALPLVVPLLMVRVGVGTGVLAAVVLSSLWFAAMLRTSELPEHG' A
#
# COMPACT_ATOMS: atom_id res chain seq x y z
N MET A 1 14.10 33.54 -7.86
CA MET A 1 13.18 32.38 -7.82
C MET A 1 13.87 31.20 -8.50
N SER A 2 14.75 30.48 -7.79
CA SER A 2 15.38 29.26 -8.31
C SER A 2 14.53 28.08 -7.93
N LYS A 3 13.88 27.46 -8.92
CA LYS A 3 13.15 26.21 -8.76
C LYS A 3 14.19 25.11 -8.57
N ALA A 4 14.34 24.59 -7.35
CA ALA A 4 15.20 23.46 -7.08
C ALA A 4 14.76 22.28 -7.96
N VAL A 5 15.65 21.83 -8.83
CA VAL A 5 15.49 20.59 -9.59
C VAL A 5 15.63 19.45 -8.60
N ALA A 6 14.51 18.77 -8.32
CA ALA A 6 14.53 17.51 -7.59
C ALA A 6 15.31 16.45 -8.39
N PRO A 7 16.12 15.60 -7.74
CA PRO A 7 16.84 14.54 -8.43
C PRO A 7 15.85 13.57 -9.09
N PRO A 8 16.20 12.95 -10.24
CA PRO A 8 15.32 12.01 -10.92
C PRO A 8 15.26 10.70 -10.13
N GLY A 9 14.40 10.65 -9.10
CA GLY A 9 13.87 9.38 -8.63
C GLY A 9 13.17 8.71 -9.81
N SER A 10 13.56 7.48 -10.15
CA SER A 10 13.14 6.81 -11.37
C SER A 10 11.60 6.84 -11.49
N PRO A 11 11.02 7.39 -12.57
CA PRO A 11 9.57 7.59 -12.71
C PRO A 11 8.77 6.30 -12.49
N THR A 12 9.37 5.17 -12.83
CA THR A 12 8.86 3.81 -12.60
C THR A 12 8.55 3.53 -11.12
N LEU A 13 9.39 3.95 -10.17
CA LEU A 13 9.15 3.72 -8.74
C LEU A 13 7.97 4.52 -8.23
N LYS A 14 7.82 5.78 -8.64
CA LYS A 14 6.67 6.62 -8.27
C LYS A 14 5.36 6.05 -8.79
N THR A 15 5.36 5.52 -10.02
CA THR A 15 4.21 4.81 -10.59
C THR A 15 3.86 3.55 -9.81
N VAL A 16 4.85 2.70 -9.47
CA VAL A 16 4.63 1.47 -8.70
C VAL A 16 4.04 1.76 -7.31
N VAL A 17 4.54 2.78 -6.61
CA VAL A 17 4.01 3.21 -5.31
C VAL A 17 2.57 3.70 -5.42
N ALA A 18 2.20 4.39 -6.50
CA ALA A 18 0.83 4.86 -6.72
C ALA A 18 -0.17 3.71 -6.99
N PHE A 19 0.27 2.62 -7.62
CA PHE A 19 -0.57 1.44 -7.84
C PHE A 19 -0.73 0.56 -6.59
N THR A 20 0.22 0.64 -5.67
CA THR A 20 0.21 -0.13 -4.42
C THR A 20 -1.07 0.09 -3.58
N PRO A 21 -1.54 1.32 -3.28
CA PRO A 21 -2.81 1.51 -2.57
C PRO A 21 -4.03 0.99 -3.34
N LEU A 22 -4.02 1.07 -4.67
CA LEU A 22 -5.11 0.52 -5.50
C LEU A 22 -5.19 -1.01 -5.38
N ALA A 23 -4.04 -1.69 -5.39
CA ALA A 23 -4.00 -3.14 -5.26
C ALA A 23 -4.57 -3.60 -3.90
N GLY A 24 -4.19 -2.94 -2.80
CA GLY A 24 -4.77 -3.23 -1.48
C GLY A 24 -6.27 -2.95 -1.41
N ALA A 25 -6.72 -1.82 -1.96
CA ALA A 25 -8.13 -1.41 -1.97
C ALA A 25 -9.04 -2.36 -2.75
N LEU A 26 -8.53 -3.00 -3.81
CA LEU A 26 -9.30 -3.95 -4.62
C LEU A 26 -9.19 -5.39 -4.10
N ALA A 27 -8.00 -5.80 -3.64
CA ALA A 27 -7.77 -7.19 -3.22
C ALA A 27 -8.42 -7.53 -1.88
N LEU A 28 -8.30 -6.65 -0.87
CA LEU A 28 -8.82 -6.95 0.47
C LEU A 28 -10.34 -7.15 0.56
N PRO A 29 -11.20 -6.33 -0.07
CA PRO A 29 -12.65 -6.55 -0.01
C PRO A 29 -13.11 -7.81 -0.75
N LEU A 30 -12.26 -8.43 -1.58
CA LEU A 30 -12.53 -9.73 -2.20
C LEU A 30 -12.01 -10.90 -1.35
N VAL A 31 -10.75 -10.80 -0.91
CA VAL A 31 -10.06 -11.86 -0.16
C VAL A 31 -10.67 -12.07 1.22
N VAL A 32 -11.03 -10.98 1.92
CA VAL A 32 -11.53 -11.05 3.30
C VAL A 32 -12.89 -11.77 3.38
N PRO A 33 -13.94 -11.38 2.62
CA PRO A 33 -15.22 -12.11 2.64
C PRO A 33 -15.07 -13.55 2.16
N LEU A 34 -14.20 -13.81 1.18
CA LEU A 34 -13.94 -15.17 0.73
C LEU A 34 -13.37 -16.04 1.85
N LEU A 35 -12.41 -15.53 2.63
CA LEU A 35 -11.88 -16.22 3.82
C LEU A 35 -12.95 -16.40 4.89
N MET A 36 -13.79 -15.38 5.12
CA MET A 36 -14.89 -15.45 6.07
C MET A 36 -15.88 -16.57 5.74
N VAL A 37 -16.24 -16.72 4.45
CA VAL A 37 -17.18 -17.74 3.98
C VAL A 37 -16.55 -19.13 3.92
N ARG A 38 -15.27 -19.25 3.54
CA ARG A 38 -14.62 -20.54 3.28
C ARG A 38 -13.95 -21.17 4.50
N VAL A 39 -13.44 -20.35 5.42
CA VAL A 39 -12.63 -20.82 6.55
C VAL A 39 -13.24 -20.39 7.88
N GLY A 40 -13.79 -19.18 7.93
CA GLY A 40 -14.49 -18.66 9.09
C GLY A 40 -14.17 -17.18 9.35
N VAL A 41 -15.04 -16.55 10.13
CA VAL A 41 -14.98 -15.09 10.38
C VAL A 41 -13.65 -14.68 11.02
N GLY A 42 -13.18 -15.42 12.03
CA GLY A 42 -11.93 -15.11 12.73
C GLY A 42 -10.71 -15.09 11.80
N THR A 43 -10.62 -16.05 10.87
CA THR A 43 -9.53 -16.10 9.89
C THR A 43 -9.60 -14.93 8.91
N GLY A 44 -10.80 -14.57 8.45
CA GLY A 44 -10.99 -13.40 7.58
C GLY A 44 -10.58 -12.10 8.26
N VAL A 45 -10.96 -11.90 9.52
CA VAL A 45 -10.58 -10.71 10.31
C VAL A 45 -9.07 -10.67 10.55
N LEU A 46 -8.46 -11.78 10.99
CA LEU A 46 -7.02 -11.85 11.23
C LEU A 46 -6.22 -11.57 9.95
N ALA A 47 -6.63 -12.16 8.82
CA ALA A 47 -6.01 -11.91 7.53
C ALA A 47 -6.13 -10.44 7.11
N ALA A 48 -7.31 -9.82 7.31
CA ALA A 48 -7.50 -8.40 7.03
C ALA A 48 -6.51 -7.52 7.81
N VAL A 49 -6.35 -7.77 9.10
CA VAL A 49 -5.44 -7.02 9.97
C VAL A 49 -3.99 -7.22 9.53
N VAL A 50 -3.54 -8.47 9.45
CA VAL A 50 -2.12 -8.79 9.15
C VAL A 50 -1.73 -8.29 7.76
N LEU A 51 -2.55 -8.57 6.74
CA LEU A 51 -2.24 -8.16 5.36
C LEU A 51 -2.27 -6.64 5.21
N SER A 52 -3.25 -5.95 5.80
CA SER A 52 -3.30 -4.48 5.77
C SER A 52 -2.10 -3.87 6.46
N SER A 53 -1.70 -4.38 7.64
CA SER A 53 -0.55 -3.88 8.38
C SER A 53 0.76 -4.07 7.63
N LEU A 54 1.00 -5.26 7.04
CA LEU A 54 2.18 -5.50 6.21
C LEU A 54 2.20 -4.57 4.99
N TRP A 55 1.05 -4.41 4.33
CA TRP A 55 0.92 -3.56 3.16
C TRP A 55 1.20 -2.09 3.49
N PHE A 56 0.61 -1.60 4.57
CA PHE A 56 0.80 -0.23 5.03
C PHE A 56 2.25 0.02 5.44
N ALA A 57 2.91 -0.91 6.13
CA ALA A 57 4.32 -0.82 6.48
C ALA A 57 5.22 -0.77 5.22
N ALA A 58 4.92 -1.59 4.21
CA ALA A 58 5.63 -1.54 2.92
C ALA A 58 5.42 -0.21 2.18
N MET A 59 4.19 0.31 2.23
CA MET A 59 3.85 1.61 1.65
C MET A 59 4.61 2.75 2.34
N LEU A 60 4.61 2.79 3.68
CA LEU A 60 5.35 3.76 4.47
C LEU A 60 6.86 3.71 4.22
N ARG A 61 7.42 2.50 4.04
CA ARG A 61 8.84 2.33 3.70
C ARG A 61 9.21 2.95 2.35
N THR A 62 8.25 3.05 1.43
CA THR A 62 8.46 3.56 0.07
C THR A 62 8.01 5.01 -0.09
N SER A 63 7.34 5.58 0.92
CA SER A 63 6.97 6.99 0.95
C SER A 63 8.22 7.84 1.19
N GLU A 64 8.81 8.36 0.10
CA GLU A 64 9.77 9.46 0.17
C GLU A 64 9.04 10.68 0.81
N LEU A 65 9.33 10.97 2.07
CA LEU A 65 8.87 12.21 2.73
C LEU A 65 9.45 13.39 1.94
N PRO A 66 8.64 14.32 1.41
CA PRO A 66 9.18 15.52 0.81
C PRO A 66 9.94 16.30 1.88
N GLU A 67 11.27 16.40 1.74
CA GLU A 67 12.08 17.35 2.49
C GLU A 67 11.55 18.74 2.13
N HIS A 68 10.80 19.33 3.04
CA HIS A 68 10.41 20.72 2.95
C HIS A 68 11.65 21.54 3.29
N GLY A 69 12.32 22.05 2.27
CA GLY A 69 13.22 23.20 2.34
C GLY A 69 12.48 24.47 1.93
#